data_AF-A0A5B7BJS6-F1
#
_entry.id   AF-A0A5B7BJS6-F1
#
_cell.length_a   1.000
_cell.length_b   1.000
_cell.length_c   1.000
_cell.angle_alpha   90.00
_cell.angle_beta   90.00
_cell.angle_gamma   90.00
#
_symmetry.space_group_name_H-M   'P 1'
#
loop_
_entity.id
_entity.type
_entity.pdbx_description
1 polymer ?
#
loop_
_entity_poly.entity_id
_entity_poly.type
_entity_poly.pdbx_seq_one_letter_code
_entity_poly.pdbx_strand_id
1 'polypeptide(L)'
;GYYQDSMTVTIKGLIIEMEKVLTIFAAIDLSKNKFEGEIPKFIGKLTSIRGLNLSHNHLSGQIPKTLANLGKLESLDLSSNNLTGEIPEQFTSMTSLAVFNVSQNQLSGLIPRGNQFNTFSNDSYSGNFGLCGFPLLKKCNNSEAPPPMTYQQEDNSESPSSEFNWKATLMGYGCGLVFGLSMGYLMFSAGKPKWLVKIIDGEQRKILRRLQKHAIAGRRAQR
;
A
#
# COMPACT_ATOMS: atom_id res chain seq x y z
N GLY A 1 -17.74 -35.79 20.96
CA GLY A 1 -19.19 -35.57 20.83
C GLY A 1 -19.39 -34.49 19.80
N TYR A 2 -20.16 -34.79 18.74
CA TYR A 2 -20.49 -33.81 17.71
C TYR A 2 -21.71 -33.02 18.20
N TYR A 3 -21.57 -31.71 18.39
CA TYR A 3 -22.71 -30.83 18.59
C TYR A 3 -23.28 -30.49 17.21
N GLN A 4 -24.58 -30.70 17.01
CA GLN A 4 -25.30 -30.14 15.87
C GLN A 4 -25.80 -28.76 16.29
N ASP A 5 -25.08 -27.72 15.85
CA ASP A 5 -25.56 -26.34 15.93
C ASP A 5 -26.29 -26.02 14.61
N SER A 6 -27.61 -26.01 14.64
CA SER A 6 -28.44 -25.44 13.58
C SER A 6 -29.00 -24.08 14.04
N MET A 7 -29.01 -23.11 13.13
CA MET A 7 -29.59 -21.79 13.37
C MET A 7 -30.65 -21.51 12.32
N THR A 8 -31.81 -21.04 12.77
CA THR A 8 -32.93 -20.61 11.93
C THR A 8 -32.88 -19.09 11.76
N VAL A 9 -32.69 -18.63 10.53
CA VAL A 9 -32.76 -17.20 10.20
C VAL A 9 -34.07 -16.94 9.46
N THR A 10 -34.88 -16.02 9.97
CA THR A 10 -36.14 -15.62 9.33
C THR A 10 -35.98 -14.27 8.63
N ILE A 11 -36.09 -14.26 7.30
CA ILE A 11 -36.05 -13.03 6.51
C ILE A 11 -37.34 -12.95 5.69
N LYS A 12 -38.16 -11.92 5.92
CA LYS A 12 -39.41 -11.65 5.17
C LYS A 12 -40.36 -12.87 5.09
N GLY A 13 -40.42 -13.67 6.15
CA GLY A 13 -41.26 -14.87 6.22
C GLY A 13 -40.65 -16.12 5.57
N LEU A 14 -39.45 -16.04 5.01
CA LEU A 14 -38.68 -17.20 4.59
C LEU A 14 -37.81 -17.67 5.77
N ILE A 15 -38.01 -18.91 6.19
CA ILE A 15 -37.18 -19.58 7.20
C ILE A 15 -36.09 -20.33 6.44
N ILE A 16 -34.84 -19.97 6.70
CA ILE A 16 -33.66 -20.68 6.17
C ILE A 16 -33.05 -21.48 7.32
N GLU A 17 -33.04 -22.80 7.19
CA GLU A 17 -32.35 -23.69 8.14
C GLU A 17 -30.93 -23.94 7.65
N MET A 18 -29.95 -23.52 8.46
CA MET A 18 -28.54 -23.75 8.17
C MET A 18 -28.09 -25.00 8.94
N GLU A 19 -28.06 -26.16 8.27
CA GLU A 19 -27.77 -27.46 8.91
C GLU A 19 -26.27 -27.72 9.16
N LYS A 20 -25.38 -26.84 8.69
CA LYS A 20 -23.93 -26.97 8.88
C LYS A 20 -23.26 -25.61 8.68
N VAL A 21 -22.86 -24.94 9.76
CA VAL A 21 -21.83 -23.90 9.64
C VAL A 21 -20.56 -24.63 9.20
N LEU A 22 -20.23 -24.56 7.90
CA LEU A 22 -18.98 -25.10 7.37
C LEU A 22 -17.81 -24.54 8.17
N THR A 23 -16.98 -25.43 8.71
CA THR A 23 -15.59 -25.26 9.18
C THR A 23 -15.14 -23.79 9.20
N ILE A 24 -15.64 -23.07 10.20
CA ILE A 24 -15.62 -21.60 10.32
C ILE A 24 -14.23 -21.05 10.05
N PHE A 25 -14.06 -20.35 8.92
CA PHE A 25 -12.93 -19.44 8.72
C PHE A 25 -13.04 -18.35 9.80
N ALA A 26 -12.33 -18.53 10.91
CA ALA A 26 -12.31 -17.57 12.00
C ALA A 26 -11.38 -16.43 11.61
N ALA A 27 -11.95 -15.28 11.25
CA ALA A 27 -11.17 -14.10 10.90
C ALA A 27 -11.61 -12.89 11.70
N ILE A 28 -10.64 -12.02 11.95
CA ILE A 28 -10.84 -10.71 12.58
C ILE A 28 -10.46 -9.67 11.53
N ASP A 29 -11.45 -8.89 11.09
CA ASP A 29 -11.23 -7.72 10.25
C ASP A 29 -11.58 -6.46 11.04
N LEU A 30 -10.56 -5.66 11.32
CA LEU A 30 -10.63 -4.37 12.01
C LEU A 30 -10.07 -3.26 11.12
N SER A 31 -10.00 -3.49 9.80
CA SER A 31 -9.40 -2.56 8.86
C SER A 31 -10.22 -1.28 8.68
N LYS A 32 -9.57 -0.23 8.18
CA LYS A 32 -10.20 1.06 7.84
C LYS A 32 -10.88 1.74 9.02
N ASN A 33 -10.20 1.72 10.16
CA ASN A 33 -10.63 2.41 11.36
C ASN A 33 -9.60 3.50 11.73
N LYS A 34 -9.73 4.05 12.93
CA LYS A 34 -8.80 5.03 13.50
C LYS A 34 -8.14 4.49 14.76
N PHE A 35 -7.90 3.18 14.84
CA PHE A 35 -7.25 2.59 16.00
C PHE A 35 -5.82 3.11 16.12
N GLU A 36 -5.44 3.46 17.34
CA GLU A 36 -4.14 4.03 17.70
C GLU A 36 -3.47 3.16 18.76
N GLY A 37 -2.17 3.40 18.99
CA GLY A 37 -1.37 2.64 19.93
C GLY A 37 -0.85 1.32 19.37
N GLU A 38 -0.31 0.48 20.25
CA GLU A 38 0.36 -0.76 19.86
C GLU A 38 -0.59 -1.92 19.60
N ILE A 39 -0.17 -2.84 18.73
CA ILE A 39 -0.82 -4.14 18.58
C ILE A 39 -0.63 -4.92 19.89
N PRO A 40 -1.70 -5.28 20.61
CA PRO A 40 -1.55 -5.90 21.91
C PRO A 40 -1.09 -7.37 21.79
N LYS A 41 -0.13 -7.75 22.62
CA LYS A 41 0.50 -9.09 22.60
C LYS A 41 -0.49 -10.25 22.76
N PHE A 42 -1.64 -10.01 23.41
CA PHE A 42 -2.66 -11.04 23.65
C PHE A 42 -3.31 -11.55 22.37
N ILE A 43 -3.24 -10.83 21.25
CA ILE A 43 -3.75 -11.32 19.95
C ILE A 43 -3.10 -12.66 19.59
N GLY A 44 -1.84 -12.88 19.98
CA GLY A 44 -1.14 -14.16 19.81
C GLY A 44 -1.75 -15.36 20.56
N LYS A 45 -2.76 -15.15 21.41
CA LYS A 45 -3.51 -16.25 22.08
C LYS A 45 -4.68 -16.77 21.25
N LEU A 46 -5.04 -16.10 20.16
CA LEU A 46 -6.19 -16.44 19.31
C LEU A 46 -5.85 -17.57 18.32
N THR A 47 -5.36 -18.70 18.80
CA THR A 47 -4.73 -19.77 17.98
C THR A 47 -5.62 -20.45 16.93
N SER A 48 -6.94 -20.18 16.96
CA SER A 48 -7.89 -20.71 15.99
C SER A 48 -8.13 -19.81 14.79
N ILE A 49 -7.64 -18.55 14.78
CA ILE A 49 -7.90 -17.63 13.68
C ILE A 49 -7.09 -17.99 12.43
N ARG A 50 -7.72 -17.80 11.27
CA ARG A 50 -7.15 -17.98 9.93
C ARG A 50 -6.89 -16.65 9.23
N GLY A 51 -7.62 -15.59 9.57
CA GLY A 51 -7.41 -14.25 9.01
C GLY A 51 -7.30 -13.18 10.09
N LEU A 52 -6.33 -12.29 9.93
CA LEU A 52 -6.18 -11.09 10.76
C LEU A 52 -5.90 -9.89 9.86
N ASN A 53 -6.87 -8.98 9.76
CA ASN A 53 -6.74 -7.74 9.00
C ASN A 53 -6.84 -6.54 9.94
N LEU A 54 -5.72 -5.84 10.12
CA LEU A 54 -5.59 -4.61 10.91
C LEU A 54 -5.22 -3.40 10.03
N SER A 55 -5.34 -3.54 8.71
CA SER A 55 -4.88 -2.54 7.74
C SER A 55 -5.63 -1.20 7.84
N HIS A 56 -5.04 -0.13 7.32
CA HIS A 56 -5.66 1.20 7.27
C HIS A 56 -6.13 1.69 8.65
N ASN A 57 -5.19 1.76 9.59
CA ASN A 57 -5.39 2.31 10.92
C ASN A 57 -4.20 3.25 11.26
N HIS A 58 -4.10 3.70 12.50
CA HIS A 58 -2.98 4.48 13.03
C HIS A 58 -2.18 3.69 14.08
N LEU A 59 -2.14 2.36 13.95
CA LEU A 59 -1.41 1.50 14.89
C LEU A 59 0.08 1.81 14.82
N SER A 60 0.74 1.83 15.98
CA SER A 60 2.14 2.23 16.12
C SER A 60 2.94 1.20 16.94
N GLY A 61 4.24 1.45 17.10
CA GLY A 61 5.14 0.54 17.80
C GLY A 61 5.52 -0.70 16.97
N GLN A 62 6.11 -1.69 17.64
CA GLN A 62 6.64 -2.88 16.97
C GLN A 62 5.58 -3.95 16.74
N ILE A 63 5.77 -4.74 15.68
CA ILE A 63 4.97 -5.94 15.44
C ILE A 63 5.26 -6.96 16.57
N PRO A 64 4.26 -7.41 17.34
CA PRO A 64 4.49 -8.36 18.41
C PRO A 64 4.92 -9.73 17.86
N LYS A 65 6.09 -10.22 18.27
CA LYS A 65 6.54 -11.58 17.95
C LYS A 65 5.56 -12.68 18.37
N THR A 66 4.65 -12.40 19.32
CA THR A 66 3.60 -13.33 19.76
C THR A 66 2.59 -13.66 18.66
N LEU A 67 2.49 -12.86 17.60
CA LEU A 67 1.67 -13.21 16.43
C LEU A 67 2.17 -14.48 15.73
N ALA A 68 3.44 -14.86 15.89
CA ALA A 68 3.96 -16.14 15.41
C ALA A 68 3.27 -17.37 16.04
N ASN A 69 2.62 -17.20 17.19
CA ASN A 69 1.87 -18.27 17.86
C ASN A 69 0.56 -18.63 17.13
N LEU A 70 0.13 -17.81 16.16
CA LEU A 70 -1.06 -18.03 15.36
C LEU A 70 -0.76 -19.06 14.25
N GLY A 71 -0.47 -20.31 14.65
CA GLY A 71 0.03 -21.35 13.74
C GLY A 71 -0.94 -21.77 12.62
N LYS A 72 -2.22 -21.41 12.71
CA LYS A 72 -3.26 -21.64 11.68
C LYS A 72 -3.55 -20.42 10.82
N LEU A 73 -2.84 -19.31 11.02
CA LEU A 73 -3.08 -18.07 10.29
C LEU A 73 -2.69 -18.24 8.83
N GLU A 74 -3.61 -17.91 7.94
CA GLU A 74 -3.48 -17.97 6.49
C GLU A 74 -3.32 -16.59 5.87
N SER A 75 -3.92 -15.56 6.49
CA SER A 75 -3.86 -14.18 6.02
C SER A 75 -3.55 -13.21 7.16
N LEU A 76 -2.50 -12.40 6.96
CA LEU A 76 -2.10 -11.32 7.85
C LEU A 76 -1.94 -10.03 7.04
N ASP A 77 -2.78 -9.04 7.29
CA ASP A 77 -2.66 -7.71 6.70
C ASP A 77 -2.51 -6.66 7.81
N LEU A 78 -1.32 -6.05 7.85
CA LEU A 78 -0.94 -4.96 8.76
C LEU A 78 -0.63 -3.67 7.98
N SER A 79 -0.96 -3.62 6.69
CA SER A 79 -0.57 -2.53 5.79
C SER A 79 -1.25 -1.20 6.15
N SER A 80 -0.66 -0.08 5.70
CA SER A 80 -1.20 1.26 5.92
C SER A 80 -1.43 1.56 7.40
N ASN A 81 -0.36 1.45 8.18
CA ASN A 81 -0.30 1.79 9.61
C ASN A 81 0.98 2.60 9.88
N ASN A 82 1.29 2.85 11.16
CA ASN A 82 2.47 3.58 11.61
C ASN A 82 3.44 2.67 12.39
N LEU A 83 3.49 1.38 12.04
CA LEU A 83 4.31 0.37 12.72
C LEU A 83 5.80 0.60 12.43
N THR A 84 6.64 0.35 13.43
CA THR A 84 8.09 0.58 13.40
C THR A 84 8.88 -0.68 13.76
N GLY A 85 10.20 -0.63 13.60
CA GLY A 85 11.09 -1.74 13.93
C GLY A 85 11.12 -2.83 12.86
N GLU A 86 11.56 -4.02 13.25
CA GLU A 86 11.79 -5.15 12.34
C GLU A 86 10.56 -6.05 12.21
N ILE A 87 10.46 -6.76 11.09
CA ILE A 87 9.53 -7.88 10.94
C ILE A 87 10.09 -9.03 11.81
N PRO A 88 9.32 -9.59 12.77
CA PRO A 88 9.85 -10.60 13.66
C PRO A 88 10.27 -11.86 12.90
N GLU A 89 11.52 -12.29 13.06
CA GLU A 89 12.05 -13.54 12.49
C GLU A 89 11.22 -14.78 12.87
N GLN A 90 10.51 -14.73 14.00
CA GLN A 90 9.60 -15.79 14.43
C GLN A 90 8.45 -16.03 13.43
N PHE A 91 8.11 -15.06 12.57
CA PHE A 91 7.06 -15.26 11.57
C PHE A 91 7.44 -16.34 10.55
N THR A 92 8.73 -16.65 10.40
CA THR A 92 9.17 -17.78 9.56
C THR A 92 8.58 -19.12 10.02
N SER A 93 8.19 -19.28 11.29
CA SER A 93 7.55 -20.52 11.77
C SER A 93 6.07 -20.66 11.36
N MET A 94 5.45 -19.63 10.77
CA MET A 94 4.04 -19.63 10.38
C MET A 94 3.85 -20.32 9.02
N THR A 95 3.79 -21.65 9.02
CA THR A 95 3.76 -22.45 7.77
C THR A 95 2.47 -22.34 6.97
N SER A 96 1.36 -21.95 7.61
CA SER A 96 0.04 -21.81 6.96
C SER A 96 -0.16 -20.45 6.28
N LEU A 97 0.74 -19.49 6.49
CA LEU A 97 0.58 -18.11 6.02
C LEU A 97 0.71 -18.02 4.50
N ALA A 98 -0.39 -17.70 3.82
CA ALA A 98 -0.46 -17.61 2.36
C ALA A 98 -0.56 -16.16 1.86
N VAL A 99 -1.09 -15.26 2.68
CA VAL A 99 -1.20 -13.83 2.39
C VAL A 99 -0.56 -13.04 3.51
N PHE A 100 0.41 -12.21 3.15
CA PHE A 100 1.11 -11.33 4.08
C PHE A 100 1.25 -9.95 3.46
N ASN A 101 0.87 -8.91 4.18
CA ASN A 101 1.05 -7.53 3.74
C ASN A 101 1.41 -6.63 4.92
N VAL A 102 2.55 -5.97 4.83
CA VAL A 102 3.05 -4.98 5.80
C VAL A 102 3.40 -3.66 5.12
N SER A 103 2.97 -3.47 3.88
CA SER A 103 3.25 -2.28 3.09
C SER A 103 2.75 -1.00 3.76
N GLN A 104 3.34 0.14 3.38
CA GLN A 104 2.95 1.46 3.89
C GLN A 104 2.99 1.53 5.43
N ASN A 105 4.15 1.20 6.00
CA ASN A 105 4.49 1.36 7.41
C ASN A 105 5.88 2.04 7.52
N GLN A 106 6.45 2.10 8.72
CA GLN A 106 7.79 2.62 9.00
C GLN A 106 8.75 1.50 9.42
N LEU A 107 8.58 0.30 8.86
CA LEU A 107 9.41 -0.87 9.20
C LEU A 107 10.83 -0.73 8.63
N SER A 108 11.77 -1.37 9.32
CA SER A 108 13.19 -1.34 9.01
C SER A 108 13.84 -2.71 9.17
N GLY A 109 15.06 -2.86 8.65
CA GLY A 109 15.85 -4.07 8.83
C GLY A 109 15.66 -5.11 7.71
N LEU A 110 16.24 -6.29 7.93
CA LEU A 110 16.21 -7.38 6.96
C LEU A 110 14.84 -8.04 6.93
N ILE A 111 14.31 -8.30 5.73
CA ILE A 111 13.11 -9.12 5.56
C ILE A 111 13.46 -10.58 5.92
N PRO A 112 12.71 -11.23 6.83
CA PRO A 112 12.91 -12.63 7.18
C PRO A 112 12.90 -13.52 5.95
N ARG A 113 13.78 -14.53 5.93
CA ARG A 113 13.90 -15.46 4.80
C ARG A 113 13.47 -16.87 5.20
N GLY A 114 12.90 -17.59 4.24
CA GLY A 114 12.52 -18.99 4.41
C GLY A 114 11.00 -19.21 4.49
N ASN A 115 10.58 -20.47 4.29
CA ASN A 115 9.18 -20.88 4.21
C ASN A 115 8.38 -19.96 3.25
N GLN A 116 7.28 -19.40 3.72
CA GLN A 116 6.35 -18.58 2.93
C GLN A 116 6.90 -17.18 2.64
N PHE A 117 7.91 -16.69 3.38
CA PHE A 117 8.44 -15.33 3.16
C PHE A 117 9.12 -15.13 1.82
N ASN A 118 9.63 -16.21 1.22
CA ASN A 118 10.22 -16.18 -0.12
C ASN A 118 9.17 -16.15 -1.24
N THR A 119 7.88 -16.37 -0.94
CA THR A 119 6.80 -16.41 -1.93
C THR A 119 6.04 -15.08 -2.04
N PHE A 120 6.12 -14.23 -1.01
CA PHE A 120 5.45 -12.92 -1.01
C PHE A 120 6.11 -11.95 -1.97
N SER A 121 5.30 -11.23 -2.73
CA SER A 121 5.74 -10.25 -3.73
C SER A 121 6.30 -8.98 -3.08
N ASN A 122 7.06 -8.19 -3.86
CA ASN A 122 7.60 -6.89 -3.46
C ASN A 122 6.52 -5.94 -2.88
N ASP A 123 5.32 -5.95 -3.47
CA ASP A 123 4.20 -5.10 -3.05
C ASP A 123 3.85 -5.26 -1.57
N SER A 124 3.99 -6.47 -1.02
CA SER A 124 3.75 -6.81 0.39
C SER A 124 4.62 -6.01 1.37
N TYR A 125 5.75 -5.48 0.90
CA TYR A 125 6.76 -4.78 1.70
C TYR A 125 6.93 -3.31 1.28
N SER A 126 6.30 -2.89 0.19
CA SER A 126 6.42 -1.56 -0.39
C SER A 126 6.08 -0.44 0.60
N GLY A 127 6.63 0.76 0.42
CA GLY A 127 6.37 1.89 1.31
C GLY A 127 7.11 1.89 2.65
N ASN A 128 7.84 0.82 2.98
CA ASN A 128 8.73 0.77 4.14
C ASN A 128 10.17 1.12 3.73
N PHE A 129 10.57 2.39 3.85
CA PHE A 129 11.88 2.85 3.40
C PHE A 129 13.07 2.19 4.12
N GLY A 130 12.87 1.70 5.34
CA GLY A 130 13.90 1.06 6.15
C GLY A 130 14.15 -0.42 5.81
N LEU A 131 13.20 -1.10 5.16
CA LEU A 131 13.34 -2.53 4.86
C LEU A 131 14.39 -2.77 3.77
N CYS A 132 15.02 -3.95 3.82
CA CYS A 132 16.00 -4.41 2.84
C CYS A 132 16.03 -5.94 2.79
N GLY A 133 16.67 -6.50 1.77
CA GLY A 133 16.70 -7.94 1.51
C GLY A 133 15.59 -8.41 0.58
N PHE A 134 15.68 -9.66 0.13
CA PHE A 134 14.72 -10.29 -0.79
C PHE A 134 13.31 -10.26 -0.18
N PRO A 135 12.24 -9.94 -0.95
CA PRO A 135 12.20 -9.73 -2.40
C PRO A 135 12.55 -8.30 -2.88
N LEU A 136 12.94 -7.40 -1.98
CA LEU A 136 13.35 -6.04 -2.36
C LEU A 136 14.74 -6.06 -3.03
N LEU A 137 14.93 -5.18 -4.02
CA LEU A 137 16.24 -4.96 -4.66
C LEU A 137 17.25 -4.28 -3.74
N LYS A 138 16.77 -3.62 -2.67
CA LYS A 138 17.61 -2.91 -1.71
C LYS A 138 18.40 -3.91 -0.85
N LYS A 139 19.72 -3.88 -0.97
CA LYS A 139 20.64 -4.65 -0.10
C LYS A 139 20.72 -4.00 1.29
N CYS A 140 20.88 -4.82 2.33
CA CYS A 140 21.16 -4.33 3.68
C CYS A 140 22.65 -3.98 3.79
N ASN A 141 22.97 -2.75 4.18
CA ASN A 141 24.35 -2.35 4.46
C ASN A 141 24.68 -2.69 5.91
N ASN A 142 25.50 -3.71 6.13
CA ASN A 142 25.99 -4.06 7.46
C ASN A 142 27.26 -3.26 7.77
N SER A 143 27.34 -2.65 8.94
CA SER A 143 28.63 -2.28 9.56
C SER A 143 29.38 -3.57 9.95
N GLU A 144 30.54 -3.80 9.28
CA GLU A 144 31.67 -4.74 9.51
C GLU A 144 31.41 -6.26 9.62
N ALA A 145 32.24 -7.18 9.08
CA ALA A 145 33.67 -7.13 8.71
C ALA A 145 33.98 -7.94 7.41
N PRO A 146 35.12 -7.68 6.72
CA PRO A 146 35.49 -8.33 5.46
C PRO A 146 36.28 -9.65 5.66
N PRO A 147 36.22 -10.60 4.72
CA PRO A 147 37.46 -11.01 4.01
C PRO A 147 37.23 -11.57 2.58
N PRO A 148 38.30 -11.97 1.87
CA PRO A 148 39.41 -11.19 1.34
C PRO A 148 39.17 -10.80 -0.13
N MET A 149 40.01 -9.91 -0.66
CA MET A 149 40.04 -9.61 -2.09
C MET A 149 40.35 -10.88 -2.90
N THR A 150 39.45 -11.24 -3.79
CA THR A 150 39.79 -12.00 -5.00
C THR A 150 39.42 -11.12 -6.18
N TYR A 151 40.42 -10.42 -6.71
CA TYR A 151 40.34 -9.84 -8.03
C TYR A 151 40.29 -11.00 -9.03
N GLN A 152 39.14 -11.18 -9.69
CA GLN A 152 39.13 -11.71 -11.04
C GLN A 152 38.37 -10.71 -11.90
N GLN A 153 39.19 -10.02 -12.68
CA GLN A 153 38.81 -9.14 -13.76
C GLN A 153 38.60 -10.01 -15.00
N GLU A 154 37.41 -9.97 -15.57
CA GLU A 154 37.22 -10.24 -16.99
C GLU A 154 36.32 -9.16 -17.59
N ASP A 155 36.88 -8.47 -18.57
CA ASP A 155 36.26 -7.45 -19.39
C ASP A 155 35.11 -8.04 -20.23
N ASN A 156 33.93 -7.41 -20.19
CA ASN A 156 33.29 -6.85 -21.38
C ASN A 156 32.01 -6.10 -20.99
N SER A 157 31.78 -5.03 -21.75
CA SER A 157 30.61 -4.15 -21.81
C SER A 157 29.26 -4.71 -21.35
N GLU A 158 28.50 -3.80 -20.72
CA GLU A 158 27.02 -3.72 -20.60
C GLU A 158 26.52 -3.81 -19.16
N SER A 159 26.11 -2.66 -18.64
CA SER A 159 25.24 -2.56 -17.47
C SER A 159 23.80 -2.90 -17.89
N PRO A 160 23.12 -3.89 -17.30
CA PRO A 160 21.68 -4.02 -17.41
C PRO A 160 21.04 -3.47 -16.12
N SER A 161 20.78 -2.17 -16.11
CA SER A 161 19.79 -1.54 -15.23
C SER A 161 18.55 -1.19 -16.05
N SER A 162 17.57 -2.09 -16.04
CA SER A 162 16.17 -1.75 -16.28
C SER A 162 15.49 -1.71 -14.90
N GLU A 163 14.73 -0.70 -14.49
CA GLU A 163 13.85 0.18 -15.28
C GLU A 163 13.70 1.56 -14.62
N PHE A 164 14.57 2.51 -14.94
CA PHE A 164 14.17 3.91 -15.01
C PHE A 164 14.94 4.52 -16.16
N ASN A 165 14.30 4.59 -17.33
CA ASN A 165 14.90 5.12 -18.55
C ASN A 165 15.00 6.66 -18.44
N TRP A 166 15.94 7.12 -17.62
CA TRP A 166 16.31 8.53 -17.54
C TRP A 166 16.75 9.08 -18.90
N LYS A 167 17.25 8.21 -19.81
CA LYS A 167 17.55 8.55 -21.21
C LYS A 167 16.30 8.98 -22.00
N ALA A 168 15.18 8.27 -21.86
CA ALA A 168 13.91 8.63 -22.50
C ALA A 168 13.31 9.89 -21.88
N THR A 169 13.45 10.04 -20.57
CA THR A 169 13.02 11.25 -19.84
C THR A 169 13.82 12.47 -20.31
N LEU A 170 15.15 12.37 -20.41
CA LEU A 170 16.03 13.44 -20.88
C LEU A 170 15.78 13.81 -22.35
N MET A 171 15.53 12.82 -23.23
CA MET A 171 15.12 13.06 -24.62
C MET A 171 13.75 13.74 -24.70
N GLY A 172 12.80 13.35 -23.85
CA GLY A 172 11.47 13.96 -23.78
C GLY A 172 11.51 15.44 -23.39
N TYR A 173 12.35 15.83 -22.43
CA TYR A 173 12.55 17.23 -22.06
C TYR A 173 13.15 18.06 -23.20
N GLY A 174 14.13 17.50 -23.94
CA GLY A 174 14.74 18.17 -25.07
C GLY A 174 13.75 18.48 -26.19
N CYS A 175 12.99 17.48 -26.65
CA CYS A 175 12.03 17.66 -27.74
C CYS A 175 10.83 18.53 -27.28
N GLY A 176 10.29 18.28 -26.09
CA GLY A 176 9.11 19.00 -25.58
C GLY A 176 9.35 20.50 -25.41
N LEU A 177 10.54 20.92 -24.97
CA LEU A 177 10.87 22.33 -24.78
C LEU A 177 11.05 23.06 -26.12
N VAL A 178 11.65 22.40 -27.12
CA VAL A 178 11.80 22.96 -28.48
C VAL A 178 10.45 23.09 -29.18
N PHE A 179 9.60 22.06 -29.11
CA PHE A 179 8.24 22.12 -29.67
C PHE A 179 7.36 23.13 -28.93
N GLY A 180 7.51 23.26 -27.61
CA GLY A 180 6.79 24.24 -26.81
C GLY A 180 7.18 25.68 -27.15
N LEU A 181 8.48 25.98 -27.28
CA LEU A 181 8.96 27.31 -27.66
C LEU A 181 8.61 27.65 -29.10
N SER A 182 8.71 26.70 -30.04
CA SER A 182 8.35 26.95 -31.44
C SER A 182 6.86 27.17 -31.63
N MET A 183 6.01 26.36 -30.99
CA MET A 183 4.56 26.53 -31.01
C MET A 183 4.15 27.83 -30.32
N GLY A 184 4.73 28.13 -29.15
CA GLY A 184 4.50 29.39 -28.43
C GLY A 184 4.89 30.62 -29.23
N TYR A 185 6.04 30.59 -29.91
CA TYR A 185 6.50 31.65 -30.80
C TYR A 185 5.59 31.83 -32.01
N LEU A 186 5.13 30.74 -32.64
CA LEU A 186 4.16 30.79 -33.73
C LEU A 186 2.82 31.38 -33.27
N MET A 187 2.33 31.00 -32.09
CA MET A 187 1.09 31.54 -31.54
C MET A 187 1.18 33.03 -31.19
N PHE A 188 2.35 33.50 -30.74
CA PHE A 188 2.58 34.92 -30.43
C PHE A 188 2.77 35.76 -31.70
N SER A 189 3.45 35.19 -32.71
CA SER A 189 3.74 35.87 -33.99
C SER A 189 2.55 35.91 -34.94
N ALA A 190 1.67 34.89 -34.90
CA ALA A 190 0.44 34.83 -35.72
C ALA A 190 -0.72 35.68 -35.17
N GLY A 191 -0.52 36.37 -34.04
CA GLY A 191 -1.53 37.23 -33.41
C GLY A 191 -2.54 36.46 -32.55
N LYS A 192 -3.12 37.18 -31.57
CA LYS A 192 -3.91 36.63 -30.44
C LYS A 192 -4.84 35.47 -30.85
N PRO A 193 -4.61 34.24 -30.36
CA PRO A 193 -5.45 33.10 -30.72
C PRO A 193 -6.86 33.28 -30.15
N LYS A 194 -7.82 33.59 -31.03
CA LYS A 194 -9.22 33.85 -30.66
C LYS A 194 -9.85 32.70 -29.85
N TRP A 195 -9.40 31.46 -30.04
CA TRP A 195 -9.89 30.28 -29.30
C TRP A 195 -9.48 30.29 -27.82
N LEU A 196 -8.24 30.72 -27.49
CA LEU A 196 -7.73 30.80 -26.13
C LEU A 196 -8.45 31.90 -25.34
N VAL A 197 -8.66 33.06 -25.97
CA VAL A 197 -9.45 34.17 -25.40
C VAL A 197 -10.87 33.71 -25.07
N LYS A 198 -11.49 32.93 -25.98
CA LYS A 198 -12.84 32.38 -25.79
C LYS A 198 -12.93 31.39 -24.62
N ILE A 199 -11.88 30.63 -24.34
CA ILE A 199 -11.80 29.72 -23.19
C ILE A 199 -11.70 30.51 -21.89
N ILE A 200 -10.82 31.52 -21.84
CA ILE A 200 -10.63 32.37 -20.65
C ILE A 200 -11.92 33.15 -20.33
N ASP A 201 -12.57 33.74 -21.34
CA ASP A 201 -13.87 34.39 -21.18
C ASP A 201 -14.99 33.43 -20.79
N GLY A 202 -14.88 32.16 -21.16
CA GLY A 202 -15.78 31.09 -20.75
C GLY A 202 -15.68 30.80 -19.25
N GLU A 203 -14.46 30.69 -18.73
CA GLU A 203 -14.20 30.46 -17.31
C GLU A 203 -14.57 31.68 -16.44
N GLN A 204 -14.25 32.91 -16.88
CA GLN A 204 -14.66 34.13 -16.19
C GLN A 204 -16.18 34.23 -16.03
N ARG A 205 -16.94 33.88 -17.08
CA ARG A 205 -18.41 33.82 -17.01
C ARG A 205 -18.94 32.76 -16.04
N LYS A 206 -18.27 31.60 -15.94
CA LYS A 206 -18.64 30.56 -14.95
C LYS A 206 -18.40 31.02 -13.52
N ILE A 207 -17.28 31.72 -13.27
CA ILE A 207 -16.96 32.30 -11.96
C ILE A 207 -17.99 33.37 -11.57
N LEU A 208 -18.34 34.27 -12.50
CA LEU A 208 -19.33 35.32 -12.26
C LEU A 208 -20.72 34.73 -11.93
N ARG A 209 -21.13 33.66 -12.63
CA ARG A 209 -22.37 32.93 -12.33
C ARG A 209 -22.34 32.26 -10.96
N ARG A 210 -21.19 31.74 -10.52
CA ARG A 210 -21.03 31.17 -9.16
C ARG A 210 -21.15 32.26 -8.10
N LEU A 211 -20.52 33.41 -8.29
CA LEU A 211 -20.61 34.55 -7.36
C LEU A 211 -22.05 35.09 -7.27
N GLN A 212 -22.76 35.22 -8.40
CA GLN A 212 -24.17 35.62 -8.40
C GLN A 212 -25.08 34.61 -7.68
N LYS A 213 -24.84 33.30 -7.86
CA LYS A 213 -25.60 32.26 -7.13
C LYS A 213 -25.39 32.35 -5.61
N HIS A 214 -24.17 32.63 -5.15
CA HIS A 214 -23.89 32.81 -3.72
C HIS A 214 -24.52 34.11 -3.16
N ALA A 215 -24.52 35.20 -3.93
CA ALA A 215 -25.16 36.45 -3.53
C ALA A 215 -26.70 36.32 -3.39
N ILE A 216 -27.35 35.52 -4.24
CA ILE A 216 -28.80 35.29 -4.18
C ILE A 216 -29.15 34.31 -3.05
N ALA A 217 -28.32 33.29 -2.79
CA ALA A 217 -28.50 32.38 -1.67
C ALA A 217 -28.38 33.09 -0.31
N GLY A 218 -27.43 34.02 -0.16
CA GLY A 218 -27.27 34.83 1.05
C GLY A 218 -28.49 35.71 1.35
N ARG A 219 -29.15 36.28 0.34
CA ARG A 219 -30.36 37.10 0.52
C ARG A 219 -31.61 36.30 0.90
N ARG A 220 -31.65 34.99 0.65
CA ARG A 220 -32.77 34.12 1.05
C ARG A 220 -32.65 33.58 2.48
N ALA A 221 -31.47 33.66 3.10
CA ALA A 221 -31.25 33.23 4.48
C ALA A 221 -31.52 34.33 5.54
N GLN A 222 -31.86 35.54 5.10
CA GLN A 222 -32.16 36.71 5.95
C GLN A 222 -33.63 37.16 5.86
N ARG A 223 -34.53 36.30 5.36
CA ARG A 223 -35.99 36.52 5.34
C ARG A 223 -36.72 35.40 6.06
#